data_AF-A0A955GV25-F1
#
_entry.id   AF-A0A955GV25-F1
#
_cell.length_a   1.000
_cell.length_b   1.000
_cell.length_c   1.000
_cell.angle_alpha   90.00
_cell.angle_beta   90.00
_cell.angle_gamma   90.00
#
_symmetry.space_group_name_H-M   'P 1'
#
loop_
_entity.id
_entity.type
_entity.pdbx_description
1 polymer ?
#
loop_
_entity_poly.entity_id
_entity_poly.type
_entity_poly.pdbx_seq_one_letter_code
_entity_poly.pdbx_strand_id
1 'polypeptide(L)'
;MSNNEYRNDVREATREGVWTFWHIFPRFLVAVVVVAAIGFGLRSIGMFGGAVVDRAVFEQTPSYVQGKNTYIARLRLEYETADVGHKEGLRRLIVSEAETIDPSNLTDSNRVFVDSLRR
;
A
#
# COMPACT_ATOMS: atom_id res chain seq x y z
N MET A 1 -29.55 32.35 -49.00
CA MET A 1 -28.37 32.74 -48.21
C MET A 1 -27.21 32.94 -49.14
N SER A 2 -26.68 34.16 -49.19
CA SER A 2 -25.52 34.49 -50.01
C SER A 2 -24.27 33.82 -49.44
N ASN A 3 -23.37 33.31 -50.30
CA ASN A 3 -22.12 32.66 -49.89
C ASN A 3 -21.24 33.58 -49.01
N ASN A 4 -21.46 34.90 -49.09
CA ASN A 4 -20.81 35.89 -48.23
C ASN A 4 -21.40 35.96 -46.81
N GLU A 5 -22.70 35.71 -46.63
CA GLU A 5 -23.33 35.66 -45.29
C GLU A 5 -22.84 34.44 -44.52
N TYR A 6 -22.85 33.26 -45.15
CA TYR A 6 -22.38 32.02 -44.52
C TYR A 6 -20.91 32.11 -44.06
N ARG A 7 -20.04 32.74 -44.85
CA ARG A 7 -18.62 32.92 -44.49
C ARG A 7 -18.41 33.92 -43.35
N ASN A 8 -19.30 34.90 -43.21
CA ASN A 8 -19.24 35.87 -42.12
C ASN A 8 -19.76 35.26 -40.82
N ASP A 9 -20.87 34.54 -40.85
CA ASP A 9 -21.42 33.83 -39.69
C ASP A 9 -20.44 32.81 -39.12
N VAL A 10 -19.77 32.05 -40.00
CA VAL A 10 -18.74 31.09 -39.58
C VAL A 10 -17.55 31.82 -38.94
N ARG A 11 -17.11 32.97 -39.49
CA ARG A 11 -16.02 33.76 -38.89
C ARG A 11 -16.39 34.33 -37.53
N GLU A 12 -17.62 34.79 -37.36
CA GLU A 12 -18.11 35.38 -36.13
C GLU A 12 -18.23 34.31 -35.03
N ALA A 13 -18.82 33.15 -35.36
CA ALA A 13 -18.86 31.99 -34.47
C ALA A 13 -17.47 31.48 -34.07
N THR A 14 -16.50 31.50 -35.00
CA THR A 14 -15.12 31.10 -34.69
C THR A 14 -14.45 32.11 -33.75
N ARG A 15 -14.70 33.40 -33.93
CA ARG A 15 -14.12 34.47 -33.10
C ARG A 15 -14.67 34.43 -31.67
N GLU A 16 -15.98 34.20 -31.52
CA GLU A 16 -16.63 34.05 -30.22
C GLU A 16 -16.21 32.76 -29.51
N GLY A 17 -16.07 31.66 -30.25
CA GLY A 17 -15.55 30.39 -29.73
C GLY A 17 -14.11 30.52 -29.21
N VAL A 18 -13.24 31.20 -29.97
CA VAL A 18 -11.85 31.45 -29.55
C VAL A 18 -11.78 32.35 -28.33
N TRP A 19 -12.61 33.39 -28.26
CA TRP A 19 -12.67 34.29 -27.09
C TRP A 19 -13.13 33.55 -25.82
N THR A 20 -14.19 32.75 -25.95
CA THR A 20 -14.76 31.96 -24.84
C THR A 20 -13.78 30.90 -24.37
N PHE A 21 -13.12 30.20 -25.31
CA PHE A 21 -12.06 29.25 -25.00
C PHE A 21 -10.92 29.90 -24.20
N TRP A 22 -10.43 31.07 -24.65
CA TRP A 22 -9.35 31.78 -23.95
C TRP A 22 -9.77 32.24 -22.54
N HIS A 23 -11.05 32.55 -22.28
CA HIS A 23 -11.51 32.99 -20.96
C HIS A 23 -11.87 31.86 -20.00
N ILE A 24 -12.27 30.68 -20.52
CA ILE A 24 -12.68 29.53 -19.70
C ILE A 24 -11.50 28.60 -19.42
N PHE A 25 -10.60 28.43 -20.40
CA PHE A 25 -9.45 27.53 -20.30
C PHE A 25 -8.55 27.78 -19.08
N PRO A 26 -8.22 29.03 -18.69
CA PRO A 26 -7.41 29.29 -17.49
C PRO A 26 -8.11 28.84 -16.21
N ARG A 27 -9.43 29.06 -16.12
CA ARG A 27 -10.22 28.65 -14.94
C ARG A 27 -10.30 27.13 -14.82
N PHE A 28 -10.44 26.44 -15.96
CA PHE A 28 -10.40 24.98 -16.02
C PHE A 28 -9.04 24.44 -15.58
N LEU A 29 -7.93 25.02 -16.06
CA LEU A 29 -6.58 24.64 -15.62
C LEU A 29 -6.38 24.82 -14.12
N VAL A 30 -6.83 25.95 -13.56
CA VAL A 30 -6.79 26.18 -12.11
C VAL A 30 -7.59 25.12 -11.36
N ALA A 31 -8.79 24.78 -11.82
CA ALA A 31 -9.59 23.72 -11.20
C ALA A 31 -8.88 22.35 -11.22
N VAL A 32 -8.25 21.97 -12.34
CA VAL A 32 -7.47 20.72 -12.46
C VAL A 32 -6.29 20.72 -11.49
N VAL A 33 -5.55 21.84 -11.39
CA VAL A 33 -4.41 21.97 -10.46
C VAL A 33 -4.87 21.86 -9.01
N VAL A 34 -5.99 22.48 -8.65
CA VAL A 34 -6.55 22.39 -7.29
C VAL A 34 -6.96 20.96 -6.95
N VAL A 35 -7.65 20.26 -7.86
CA VAL A 35 -8.02 18.85 -7.67
C VAL A 35 -6.79 17.96 -7.53
N ALA A 36 -5.76 18.17 -8.36
CA ALA A 36 -4.50 17.43 -8.28
C ALA A 36 -3.76 17.71 -6.96
N ALA A 37 -3.71 18.97 -6.50
CA ALA A 37 -3.07 19.35 -5.24
C ALA A 37 -3.79 18.74 -4.03
N ILE A 38 -5.12 18.74 -4.02
CA ILE A 38 -5.93 18.10 -2.97
C ILE A 38 -5.70 16.59 -2.99
N GLY A 39 -5.76 15.93 -4.16
CA GLY A 39 -5.50 14.50 -4.29
C GLY A 39 -4.11 14.10 -3.82
N PHE A 40 -3.09 14.90 -4.15
CA PHE A 40 -1.72 14.69 -3.69
C PHE A 40 -1.57 14.90 -2.18
N GLY A 41 -2.15 15.96 -1.61
CA GLY A 41 -2.13 16.23 -0.17
C GLY A 41 -2.85 15.17 0.65
N LEU A 42 -3.99 14.68 0.17
CA LEU A 42 -4.73 13.60 0.82
C LEU A 42 -3.96 12.26 0.77
N ARG A 43 -3.20 12.01 -0.30
CA ARG A 43 -2.31 10.85 -0.40
C ARG A 43 -1.07 10.98 0.49
N SER A 44 -0.50 12.17 0.63
CA SER A 44 0.72 12.40 1.43
C SER A 44 0.49 12.36 2.94
N ILE A 45 -0.71 12.71 3.42
CA ILE A 45 -1.11 12.63 4.84
C ILE A 45 -1.45 11.17 5.24
N GLY A 46 -1.34 10.20 4.32
CA GLY A 46 -1.57 8.78 4.61
C GLY A 46 -3.05 8.41 4.79
N MET A 47 -3.97 9.34 4.50
CA MET A 47 -5.41 9.15 4.62
C MET A 47 -5.96 8.15 3.58
N PHE A 48 -5.25 7.99 2.46
CA PHE A 48 -5.50 6.96 1.45
C PHE A 48 -4.34 5.95 1.43
N GLY A 49 -4.45 4.89 2.23
CA GLY A 49 -3.80 3.59 2.00
C GLY A 49 -2.34 3.37 2.43
N GLY A 50 -1.58 4.41 2.78
CA GLY A 50 -0.13 4.26 3.06
C GLY A 50 0.21 3.48 4.33
N ALA A 51 -0.40 3.84 5.46
CA ALA A 51 0.05 3.34 6.77
C ALA A 51 -0.10 1.81 6.97
N VAL A 52 -1.13 1.20 6.37
CA VAL A 52 -1.38 -0.25 6.49
C VAL A 52 -0.51 -1.03 5.50
N VAL A 53 -0.35 -0.51 4.28
CA VAL A 53 0.48 -1.15 3.24
C VAL A 53 1.96 -1.10 3.63
N ASP A 54 2.45 0.03 4.14
CA ASP A 54 3.86 0.15 4.53
C ASP A 54 4.22 -0.77 5.69
N ARG A 55 3.32 -0.96 6.66
CA ARG A 55 3.55 -1.90 7.76
C ARG A 55 3.55 -3.36 7.28
N ALA A 56 2.60 -3.74 6.43
CA ALA A 56 2.53 -5.09 5.86
C ALA A 56 3.75 -5.40 4.97
N VAL A 57 4.21 -4.42 4.18
CA VAL A 57 5.43 -4.54 3.37
C VAL A 57 6.68 -4.61 4.26
N PHE A 58 6.72 -3.82 5.34
CA PHE A 58 7.84 -3.85 6.29
C PHE A 58 7.98 -5.21 6.97
N GLU A 59 6.87 -5.80 7.45
CA GLU A 59 6.83 -7.13 8.10
C GLU A 59 7.21 -8.28 7.14
N GLN A 60 7.28 -8.04 5.82
CA GLN A 60 7.75 -9.00 4.81
C GLN A 60 9.13 -8.64 4.24
N THR A 61 9.80 -7.61 4.77
CA THR A 61 11.15 -7.25 4.32
C THR A 61 12.13 -8.38 4.65
N PRO A 62 13.09 -8.73 3.78
CA PRO A 62 14.04 -9.83 4.02
C PRO A 62 14.74 -9.77 5.38
N SER A 63 15.08 -8.56 5.85
CA SER A 63 15.72 -8.34 7.16
C SER A 63 14.80 -8.69 8.33
N TYR A 64 13.52 -8.31 8.26
CA TYR A 64 12.53 -8.63 9.29
C TYR A 64 12.27 -10.14 9.34
N VAL A 65 12.04 -10.76 8.18
CA VAL A 65 11.85 -12.20 8.02
C VAL A 65 13.04 -12.99 8.55
N GLN A 66 14.27 -12.56 8.25
CA GLN A 66 15.48 -13.20 8.74
C GLN A 66 15.60 -13.08 10.27
N GLY A 67 15.31 -11.91 10.82
CA GLY A 67 15.27 -11.68 12.27
C GLY A 67 14.25 -12.58 12.96
N LYS A 68 13.04 -12.68 12.41
CA LYS A 68 11.97 -13.55 12.91
C LYS A 68 12.34 -15.03 12.86
N ASN A 69 12.90 -15.49 11.74
CA ASN A 69 13.37 -16.88 11.62
C ASN A 69 14.45 -17.22 12.65
N THR A 70 15.38 -16.28 12.90
CA THR A 70 16.43 -16.45 13.92
C THR A 70 15.83 -16.48 15.32
N TYR A 71 14.85 -15.63 15.59
CA TYR A 71 14.15 -15.58 16.87
C TYR A 71 13.36 -16.87 17.15
N ILE A 72 12.60 -17.36 16.17
CA ILE A 72 11.87 -18.63 16.26
C ILE A 72 12.84 -19.80 16.48
N ALA A 73 13.99 -19.82 15.79
CA ALA A 73 15.01 -20.85 16.01
C ALA A 73 15.56 -20.82 17.45
N ARG A 74 15.73 -19.63 18.05
CA ARG A 74 16.13 -19.50 19.45
C ARG A 74 15.06 -20.01 20.40
N LEU A 75 13.80 -19.63 20.19
CA LEU A 75 12.67 -20.09 21.00
C LEU A 75 12.49 -21.62 20.90
N ARG A 76 12.79 -22.21 19.75
CA ARG A 76 12.80 -23.67 19.58
C ARG A 76 13.83 -24.34 20.49
N LEU A 77 15.06 -23.83 20.52
CA LEU A 77 16.11 -24.38 21.40
C LEU A 77 15.71 -24.27 22.88
N GLU A 78 15.08 -23.15 23.25
CA GLU A 78 14.52 -22.96 24.59
C GLU A 78 13.38 -23.95 24.87
N TYR A 79 12.48 -24.17 23.92
CA TYR A 79 11.37 -25.13 24.04
C TYR A 79 11.86 -26.58 24.20
N GLU A 80 12.93 -26.96 23.52
CA GLU A 80 13.51 -28.30 23.62
C GLU A 80 14.09 -28.55 25.02
N THR A 81 14.63 -27.51 25.68
CA THR A 81 15.28 -27.58 27.00
C THR A 81 14.38 -27.16 28.18
N ALA A 82 13.23 -26.55 27.89
CA ALA A 82 12.30 -26.05 28.88
C ALA A 82 11.57 -27.16 29.65
N ASP A 83 11.17 -26.84 30.87
CA ASP A 83 10.36 -27.71 31.71
C ASP A 83 8.89 -27.74 31.22
N VAL A 84 8.13 -28.79 31.55
CA VAL A 84 6.77 -29.03 30.99
C VAL A 84 5.84 -27.82 31.19
N GLY A 85 5.90 -27.16 32.35
CA GLY A 85 5.08 -25.98 32.64
C GLY A 85 5.45 -24.74 31.81
N HIS A 86 6.70 -24.66 31.33
CA HIS A 86 7.21 -23.55 30.53
C HIS A 86 7.00 -23.80 29.02
N LYS A 87 6.98 -25.06 28.60
CA LYS A 87 6.73 -25.45 27.20
C LYS A 87 5.43 -24.92 26.63
N GLU A 88 4.34 -24.91 27.40
CA GLU A 88 3.05 -24.38 26.93
C GLU A 88 3.11 -22.86 26.63
N GLY A 89 3.83 -22.09 27.45
CA GLY A 89 4.05 -20.67 27.20
C GLY A 89 4.85 -20.43 25.92
N LEU A 90 5.95 -21.19 25.77
CA LEU A 90 6.79 -21.13 24.58
C LEU A 90 6.05 -21.59 23.32
N ARG A 91 5.24 -22.65 23.40
CA ARG A 91 4.40 -23.13 22.29
C ARG A 91 3.52 -22.00 21.76
N ARG A 92 2.77 -21.32 22.63
CA ARG A 92 1.90 -20.21 22.23
C ARG A 92 2.69 -19.05 21.66
N LEU A 93 3.81 -18.69 22.28
CA LEU A 93 4.68 -17.63 21.81
C LEU A 93 5.21 -17.93 20.40
N ILE A 94 5.78 -19.12 20.19
CA ILE A 94 6.34 -19.56 18.91
C ILE A 94 5.27 -19.54 17.81
N VAL A 95 4.08 -20.06 18.08
CA VAL A 95 2.98 -20.06 17.11
C VAL A 95 2.54 -18.63 16.79
N SER A 96 2.40 -17.76 17.80
CA SER A 96 2.01 -16.36 17.60
C SER A 96 3.05 -15.57 16.80
N GLU A 97 4.33 -15.80 17.05
CA GLU A 97 5.43 -15.14 16.33
C GLU A 97 5.45 -15.60 14.86
N ALA A 98 5.20 -16.88 14.61
CA ALA A 98 5.12 -17.42 13.27
C ALA A 98 3.90 -16.93 12.47
N GLU A 99 2.84 -16.47 13.11
CA GLU A 99 1.67 -15.86 12.45
C GLU A 99 1.93 -14.44 11.94
N THR A 100 2.98 -13.76 12.44
CA THR A 100 3.34 -12.39 12.01
C THR A 100 4.06 -12.34 10.66
N ILE A 101 4.50 -13.48 10.12
CA ILE A 101 5.20 -13.58 8.83
C ILE A 101 4.50 -14.60 7.94
N ASP A 102 4.67 -14.44 6.62
CA ASP A 102 4.08 -15.39 5.67
C ASP A 102 4.71 -16.79 5.87
N PRO A 103 3.94 -17.88 5.95
CA PRO A 103 4.50 -19.23 6.09
C PRO A 103 5.51 -19.63 5.01
N SER A 104 5.41 -19.04 3.81
CA SER A 104 6.39 -19.24 2.72
C SER A 104 7.76 -18.63 3.03
N ASN A 105 7.80 -17.61 3.89
CA ASN A 105 9.00 -16.90 4.32
C ASN A 105 9.67 -17.54 5.56
N LEU A 106 9.01 -18.51 6.20
CA LEU A 106 9.65 -19.36 7.22
C LEU A 106 10.66 -20.31 6.58
N THR A 107 11.78 -20.55 7.28
CA THR A 107 12.68 -21.66 6.90
C THR A 107 11.95 -22.99 7.04
N ASP A 108 12.29 -23.99 6.21
CA ASP A 108 11.61 -25.29 6.22
C ASP A 108 11.65 -25.96 7.60
N SER A 109 12.77 -25.83 8.32
CA SER A 109 12.91 -26.36 9.68
C SER A 109 11.97 -25.68 10.68
N ASN A 110 11.83 -24.35 10.62
CA ASN A 110 10.91 -23.61 11.47
C ASN A 110 9.45 -23.91 11.11
N ARG A 111 9.12 -24.03 9.81
CA ARG A 111 7.78 -24.34 9.34
C ARG A 111 7.30 -25.69 9.88
N VAL A 112 8.10 -26.73 9.70
CA VAL A 112 7.80 -28.09 10.20
C VAL A 112 7.62 -28.09 11.73
N PHE A 113 8.48 -27.36 12.44
CA PHE A 113 8.39 -27.26 13.89
C PHE A 113 7.12 -26.53 14.36
N VAL A 114 6.83 -25.36 13.80
CA VAL A 114 5.61 -24.59 14.12
C VAL A 114 4.35 -25.41 13.81
N ASP A 115 4.32 -26.12 12.68
CA ASP A 115 3.19 -26.98 12.33
C ASP A 115 3.02 -28.16 13.29
N SER A 116 4.10 -28.67 13.87
CA SER A 116 4.04 -29.69 14.93
C SER A 116 3.42 -29.14 16.23
N LEU A 117 3.63 -27.86 16.53
CA LEU A 117 3.10 -27.18 17.71
C LEU A 117 1.63 -26.76 17.58
N ARG A 118 1.10 -26.70 16.35
CA ARG A 118 -0.31 -26.37 16.07
C ARG A 118 -1.25 -27.56 16.24
N ARG A 119 -0.72 -28.79 16.18
CA ARG A 119 -1.46 -30.02 16.43
C ARG A 119 -1.67 -30.26 17.92
#